data_AF-A0A1E7NG22-F1
#
_entry.id   AF-A0A1E7NG22-F1
#
_cell.length_a   1.000
_cell.length_b   1.000
_cell.length_c   1.000
_cell.angle_alpha   90.00
_cell.angle_beta   90.00
_cell.angle_gamma   90.00
#
_symmetry.space_group_name_H-M   'P 1'
#
loop_
_entity.id
_entity.type
_entity.pdbx_description
1 polymer ?
#
loop_
_entity_poly.entity_id
_entity_poly.type
_entity_poly.pdbx_seq_one_letter_code
_entity_poly.pdbx_strand_id
1 'polypeptide(L)' 'MIISETVLFHVGDRVCIYRESFYGTVESAVVVDAPADHSLRLEFPDGHRNHLRNGHIELLAPAGR' A
#
# COMPACT_ATOMS: atom_id res chain seq x y z
N MET A 1 -14.51 1.02 7.49
CA MET A 1 -14.80 1.97 6.39
C MET A 1 -13.58 2.86 6.31
N ILE A 2 -12.86 3.04 5.21
CA ILE A 2 -13.06 2.71 3.80
C ILE A 2 -11.65 2.40 3.28
N ILE A 3 -11.46 1.33 2.50
CA ILE A 3 -10.39 1.35 1.48
C ILE A 3 -10.86 2.43 0.52
N SER A 4 -10.49 3.70 0.75
CA SER A 4 -11.05 4.87 0.07
C SER A 4 -11.31 4.51 -1.38
N GLU A 5 -12.59 4.33 -1.66
CA GLU A 5 -13.10 3.86 -2.93
C GLU A 5 -12.43 4.72 -4.01
N THR A 6 -11.87 4.08 -5.04
CA THR A 6 -11.36 4.67 -6.29
C THR A 6 -9.87 5.00 -6.46
N VAL A 7 -8.97 4.67 -5.53
CA VAL A 7 -7.52 4.70 -5.87
C VAL A 7 -7.10 3.34 -6.43
N LEU A 8 -7.01 3.25 -7.76
CA LEU A 8 -6.33 2.15 -8.43
C LEU A 8 -4.82 2.29 -8.18
N PHE A 9 -4.28 1.43 -7.31
CA PHE A 9 -2.84 1.31 -7.12
C PHE A 9 -2.24 0.53 -8.30
N HIS A 10 -1.15 1.03 -8.82
CA HIS A 10 -0.40 0.41 -9.92
C HIS A 10 0.93 -0.14 -9.42
N VAL A 11 1.44 -1.14 -10.12
CA VAL A 11 2.80 -1.64 -9.88
C VAL A 11 3.79 -0.49 -10.07
N GLY A 12 4.64 -0.27 -9.07
CA GLY A 12 5.59 0.84 -8.98
C GLY A 12 5.15 1.98 -8.08
N ASP A 13 3.87 2.04 -7.68
CA ASP A 13 3.38 3.07 -6.78
C ASP A 13 4.02 2.93 -5.39
N ARG A 14 4.41 4.07 -4.83
CA ARG A 14 4.84 4.15 -3.42
C ARG A 14 3.63 4.43 -2.56
N VAL A 15 3.45 3.64 -1.51
CA VAL A 15 2.29 3.73 -0.62
C VAL A 15 2.72 3.82 0.84
N CYS A 16 1.95 4.55 1.63
CA CYS A 16 1.96 4.49 3.08
C CYS A 16 0.92 3.49 3.56
N ILE A 17 1.28 2.69 4.56
CA ILE A 17 0.43 1.67 5.16
C ILE A 17 0.24 2.05 6.64
N TYR A 18 -1.02 2.24 7.03
CA TYR A 18 -1.40 2.55 8.40
C TYR A 18 -1.93 1.29 9.07
N ARG A 19 -1.19 0.76 10.05
CA ARG A 19 -1.61 -0.41 10.81
C ARG A 19 -2.35 0.01 12.08
N GLU A 20 -3.67 -0.14 12.10
CA GLU A 20 -4.50 0.17 13.28
C GLU A 20 -4.12 -0.65 14.52
N SER A 21 -3.59 -1.87 14.34
CA SER A 21 -3.24 -2.76 15.47
C SER A 21 -2.01 -2.32 16.28
N PHE A 22 -1.19 -1.40 15.76
CA PHE A 22 0.02 -0.93 16.43
C PHE A 22 0.09 0.61 16.37
N TYR A 23 -0.65 1.26 17.28
CA TYR A 23 -0.47 2.66 17.72
C TYR A 23 0.26 3.60 16.72
N GLY A 24 -0.29 3.78 15.52
CA GLY A 24 0.19 4.80 14.57
C GLY A 24 1.50 4.47 13.82
N THR A 25 1.89 3.20 13.70
CA THR A 25 3.04 2.85 12.84
C THR A 25 2.64 3.02 11.37
N VAL A 26 3.27 4.00 10.72
CA VAL A 26 3.16 4.23 9.27
C VAL A 26 4.39 3.63 8.61
N GLU A 27 4.17 2.62 7.77
CA GLU A 27 5.24 2.00 6.98
C GLU A 27 5.11 2.43 5.52
N SER A 28 6.25 2.62 4.84
CA SER A 28 6.26 2.89 3.41
C SER A 28 6.65 1.64 2.64
N ALA A 29 6.01 1.40 1.50
CA ALA A 29 6.29 0.27 0.62
C ALA A 29 6.05 0.63 -0.85
N VAL A 30 6.51 -0.23 -1.74
CA VAL A 30 6.25 -0.16 -3.19
C VAL A 30 5.28 -1.27 -3.57
N VAL A 31 4.28 -0.95 -4.38
CA VAL A 31 3.38 -1.94 -4.97
C VAL A 31 4.14 -2.73 -6.03
N VAL A 32 4.28 -4.03 -5.85
CA VAL A 32 4.96 -4.92 -6.80
C VAL A 32 3.99 -5.80 -7.58
N ASP A 33 2.75 -5.92 -7.10
CA ASP A 33 1.67 -6.65 -7.77
C ASP A 33 0.31 -6.15 -7.27
N ALA A 34 -0.70 -6.14 -8.15
CA ALA A 34 -2.06 -5.73 -7.85
C ALA A 34 -3.06 -6.70 -8.51
N PRO A 35 -3.33 -7.85 -7.89
CA PRO A 35 -4.23 -8.84 -8.46
C PRO A 35 -5.69 -8.34 -8.52
N ALA A 36 -6.48 -8.95 -9.40
CA ALA A 36 -7.89 -8.59 -9.62
C ALA A 36 -8.81 -8.83 -8.39
N ASP A 37 -8.30 -9.45 -7.33
CA ASP A 37 -9.00 -9.67 -6.07
C ASP A 37 -8.96 -8.44 -5.13
N HIS A 38 -8.50 -7.29 -5.64
CA HIS A 38 -8.34 -6.02 -4.92
C HIS A 38 -7.34 -6.07 -3.77
N SER A 39 -6.50 -7.10 -3.73
CA SER A 39 -5.35 -7.14 -2.83
C SER A 39 -4.13 -6.47 -3.45
N LEU A 40 -3.10 -6.19 -2.64
CA LEU A 40 -1.82 -5.67 -3.11
C LEU A 40 -0.67 -6.51 -2.57
N ARG A 41 0.34 -6.73 -3.39
CA ARG A 41 1.65 -7.20 -2.92
C ARG A 41 2.57 -6.01 -2.82
N LEU A 42 3.16 -5.86 -1.65
CA LEU A 42 3.98 -4.71 -1.28
C LEU A 42 5.40 -5.20 -0.98
N GLU A 43 6.39 -4.45 -1.44
CA GLU A 43 7.81 -4.64 -1.09
C GLU A 43 8.28 -3.45 -0.25
N PHE A 44 8.82 -3.75 0.92
CA PHE A 44 9.30 -2.78 1.89
C PHE A 44 10.78 -2.45 1.63
N PRO A 45 11.32 -1.33 2.16
CA PRO A 45 12.71 -0.93 1.95
C PRO A 45 13.76 -1.93 2.48
N ASP A 46 13.37 -2.80 3.41
CA ASP A 46 14.18 -3.89 3.95
C ASP A 46 14.20 -5.14 3.03
N GLY A 47 13.48 -5.09 1.91
CA GLY A 47 13.31 -6.20 0.96
C GLY A 47 12.23 -7.21 1.38
N HIS A 48 11.56 -7.00 2.51
CA HIS A 48 10.45 -7.84 2.93
C HIS A 48 9.25 -7.64 1.99
N ARG A 49 8.45 -8.70 1.80
CA ARG A 49 7.24 -8.66 0.96
C ARG A 49 6.01 -9.02 1.78
N ASN A 50 4.93 -8.26 1.61
CA ASN A 50 3.67 -8.51 2.31
C ASN A 50 2.50 -8.55 1.33
N HIS A 51 1.49 -9.37 1.66
CA HIS A 51 0.22 -9.44 0.94
C HIS A 51 -0.85 -8.71 1.75
N LEU A 52 -1.19 -7.50 1.32
CA LEU A 52 -2.22 -6.70 1.94
C LEU A 52 -3.57 -6.96 1.28
N ARG A 53 -4.49 -7.56 2.03
CA ARG A 53 -5.87 -7.76 1.57
C ARG A 53 -6.82 -6.67 2.04
N ASN A 54 -6.61 -6.17 3.27
CA ASN A 54 -7.39 -5.12 3.90
C ASN A 54 -6.45 -4.28 4.76
N GLY A 55 -6.62 -2.96 4.73
CA GLY A 55 -5.84 -2.03 5.52
C GLY A 55 -6.05 -0.61 5.03
N HIS A 56 -5.65 0.37 5.85
CA HIS A 56 -5.65 1.75 5.41
C HIS A 56 -4.32 2.03 4.70
N ILE A 57 -4.41 2.36 3.40
CA ILE A 57 -3.26 2.68 2.56
C ILE A 57 -3.50 3.96 1.81
N GLU A 58 -2.44 4.75 1.65
CA GLU A 58 -2.48 6.00 0.92
C GLU A 58 -1.33 6.04 -0.08
N LEU A 59 -1.57 6.59 -1.26
CA LEU A 59 -0.52 6.83 -2.23
C LEU A 59 0.42 7.92 -1.67
N LEU A 60 1.71 7.60 -1.55
CA LEU A 60 2.72 8.63 -1.36
C LEU A 60 2.80 9.35 -2.70
N ALA A 61 2.35 10.61 -2.73
CA ALA A 61 2.15 11.45 -3.92
C ALA A 61 3.02 11.07 -5.14
N PRO A 62 2.46 11.08 -6.36
CA PRO A 62 3.21 10.74 -7.56
C PRO A 62 4.48 11.58 -7.59
N ALA A 63 5.63 10.92 -7.72
CA ALA A 63 6.89 11.60 -7.94
C ALA A 63 6.66 12.55 -9.12
N GLY A 64 6.61 13.85 -8.84
CA GLY A 64 6.17 14.85 -9.81
C GLY A 64 6.88 14.65 -11.13
N ARG A 65 6.09 14.49 -12.19
CA ARG A 65 6.57 14.58 -13.56
C ARG A 65 5.52 15.24 -14.43
#